data_AF-A0A9P6HX54-F1
#
_entry.id   AF-A0A9P6HX54-F1
#
_cell.length_a   1.000
_cell.length_b   1.000
_cell.length_c   1.000
_cell.angle_alpha   90.00
_cell.angle_beta   90.00
_cell.angle_gamma   90.00
#
_symmetry.space_group_name_H-M   'P 1'
#
loop_
_entity.id
_entity.type
_entity.pdbx_description
1 polymer ?
#
loop_
_entity_poly.entity_id
_entity_poly.type
_entity_poly.pdbx_seq_one_letter_code
_entity_poly.pdbx_strand_id
1 'polypeptide(L)'
;MAATPIPPFIVEIWYNQSPKDPENQAEKYVKQTNGDIRTVLILDVQYPNISSIRVYLFATDMAAGGRPVLREVQSLTLFDFADATAAAGHSPLRLFASDFLSADTDVPARLNRPIPFECHSDEYIIIVHVEIPFESLRDACLRARELHLKKQDKARNFRPV
;
A
#
# COMPACT_ATOMS: atom_id res chain seq x y z
N MET A 1 -29.80 4.22 -14.28
CA MET A 1 -29.05 3.62 -13.16
C MET A 1 -27.89 4.56 -12.84
N ALA A 2 -27.80 5.07 -11.62
CA ALA A 2 -26.62 5.83 -11.20
C ALA A 2 -25.44 4.86 -11.12
N ALA A 3 -24.31 5.20 -11.77
CA ALA A 3 -23.09 4.41 -11.63
C ALA A 3 -22.66 4.44 -10.16
N THR A 4 -22.28 3.29 -9.61
CA THR A 4 -21.67 3.23 -8.29
C THR A 4 -20.41 4.09 -8.31
N PRO A 5 -20.22 5.04 -7.38
CA PRO A 5 -19.04 5.90 -7.37
C PRO A 5 -17.78 5.03 -7.27
N ILE A 6 -16.83 5.28 -8.16
CA ILE A 6 -15.52 4.62 -8.13
C ILE A 6 -14.81 5.08 -6.86
N PRO A 7 -14.29 4.18 -6.01
CA PRO A 7 -13.60 4.58 -4.81
C PRO A 7 -12.27 5.25 -5.17
N PRO A 8 -11.89 6.35 -4.50
CA PRO A 8 -10.62 7.04 -4.76
C PRO A 8 -9.40 6.23 -4.27
N PHE A 9 -9.63 5.12 -3.59
CA PHE A 9 -8.61 4.27 -2.98
C PHE A 9 -8.84 2.80 -3.32
N ILE A 10 -7.78 2.11 -3.71
CA ILE A 10 -7.77 0.66 -3.86
C ILE A 10 -6.73 0.03 -2.93
N VAL A 11 -7.14 -1.09 -2.32
CA VAL A 11 -6.23 -2.06 -1.70
C VAL A 11 -6.25 -3.33 -2.55
N GLU A 12 -5.09 -3.72 -3.07
CA GLU A 12 -4.92 -4.96 -3.81
C GLU A 12 -3.98 -5.90 -3.05
N ILE A 13 -4.36 -7.18 -2.95
CA ILE A 13 -3.54 -8.22 -2.34
C ILE A 13 -3.14 -9.21 -3.43
N TRP A 14 -1.84 -9.38 -3.59
CA TRP A 14 -1.21 -10.21 -4.58
C TRP A 14 -0.61 -11.45 -3.95
N TYR A 15 -0.97 -12.62 -4.49
CA TYR A 15 -0.37 -13.90 -4.10
C TYR A 15 0.41 -14.45 -5.28
N ASN A 16 1.71 -14.12 -5.36
CA ASN A 16 2.55 -14.48 -6.50
C ASN A 16 3.74 -15.34 -6.07
N GLN A 17 4.21 -16.23 -6.93
CA GLN A 17 5.45 -16.97 -6.66
C GLN A 17 6.71 -16.11 -6.83
N SER A 18 6.63 -15.09 -7.67
CA SER A 18 7.70 -14.15 -7.97
C SER A 18 7.20 -12.71 -7.83
N PRO A 19 8.07 -11.74 -7.48
CA PRO A 19 7.69 -10.33 -7.46
C PRO A 19 7.11 -9.92 -8.80
N LYS A 20 5.97 -9.22 -8.76
CA LYS A 20 5.42 -8.52 -9.92
C LYS A 20 5.87 -7.07 -9.90
N ASP A 21 5.58 -6.37 -10.98
CA ASP A 21 5.79 -4.92 -11.07
C ASP A 21 4.56 -4.19 -10.49
N PRO A 22 4.63 -3.70 -9.24
CA PRO A 22 3.49 -3.04 -8.58
C PRO A 22 3.17 -1.67 -9.21
N GLU A 23 4.18 -0.98 -9.76
CA GLU A 23 4.00 0.33 -10.38
C GLU A 23 3.14 0.21 -11.64
N ASN A 24 3.46 -0.73 -12.52
CA ASN A 24 2.68 -0.99 -13.74
C ASN A 24 1.21 -1.34 -13.42
N GLN A 25 0.94 -2.05 -12.32
CA GLN A 25 -0.44 -2.32 -11.92
C GLN A 25 -1.15 -1.07 -11.40
N ALA A 26 -0.51 -0.31 -10.52
CA ALA A 26 -1.07 0.94 -10.02
C ALA A 26 -1.36 1.91 -11.17
N GLU A 27 -0.47 1.99 -12.17
CA GLU A 27 -0.70 2.77 -13.39
C GLU A 27 -1.95 2.33 -14.16
N LYS A 28 -2.22 1.03 -14.25
CA LYS A 28 -3.42 0.53 -14.94
C LYS A 28 -4.69 1.03 -14.27
N TYR A 29 -4.75 1.02 -12.94
CA TYR A 29 -5.91 1.54 -12.21
C TYR A 29 -6.14 3.02 -12.48
N VAL A 30 -5.09 3.82 -12.39
CA VAL A 30 -5.16 5.26 -12.67
C VAL A 30 -5.59 5.52 -14.11
N LYS A 31 -4.99 4.84 -15.09
CA LYS A 31 -5.33 5.00 -16.52
C LYS A 31 -6.76 4.56 -16.83
N GLN A 32 -7.21 3.42 -16.32
CA GLN A 32 -8.55 2.89 -16.58
C GLN A 32 -9.67 3.73 -15.97
N THR A 33 -9.36 4.42 -14.86
CA THR A 33 -10.32 5.28 -14.18
C THR A 33 -10.15 6.75 -14.50
N ASN A 34 -9.31 7.09 -15.49
CA ASN A 34 -8.99 8.46 -15.86
C ASN A 34 -8.57 9.32 -14.63
N GLY A 35 -7.87 8.69 -13.69
CA GLY A 35 -7.44 9.29 -12.44
C GLY A 35 -8.44 9.19 -11.29
N ASP A 36 -9.68 8.70 -11.44
CA ASP A 36 -10.62 8.65 -10.30
C ASP A 36 -10.09 7.85 -9.11
N ILE A 37 -9.32 6.77 -9.37
CA ILE A 37 -8.50 6.13 -8.34
C ILE A 37 -7.24 6.98 -8.14
N ARG A 38 -7.08 7.53 -6.94
CA ARG A 38 -5.99 8.44 -6.56
C ARG A 38 -4.88 7.73 -5.80
N THR A 39 -5.23 6.74 -5.00
CA THR A 39 -4.29 6.01 -4.14
C THR A 39 -4.41 4.51 -4.38
N VAL A 40 -3.28 3.82 -4.49
CA VAL A 40 -3.22 2.36 -4.65
C VAL A 40 -2.26 1.78 -3.63
N LEU A 41 -2.78 0.91 -2.75
CA LEU A 41 -1.99 0.12 -1.81
C LEU A 41 -1.91 -1.32 -2.33
N ILE A 42 -0.71 -1.80 -2.63
CA ILE A 42 -0.46 -3.18 -3.09
C ILE A 42 0.28 -3.94 -2.00
N LEU A 43 -0.29 -5.06 -1.57
CA LEU A 43 0.36 -6.04 -0.71
C LEU A 43 0.83 -7.22 -1.57
N ASP A 44 2.12 -7.30 -1.87
CA ASP A 44 2.72 -8.43 -2.60
C ASP A 44 3.19 -9.51 -1.62
N VAL A 45 2.47 -10.62 -1.62
CA VAL A 45 2.73 -11.80 -0.80
C VAL A 45 3.35 -12.88 -1.68
N GLN A 46 4.59 -13.24 -1.39
CA GLN A 46 5.18 -14.40 -2.03
C GLN A 46 4.43 -15.66 -1.57
N TYR A 47 3.95 -16.50 -2.48
CA TYR A 47 3.11 -17.67 -2.17
C TYR A 47 3.34 -18.75 -3.23
N PRO A 48 3.33 -20.08 -2.92
CA PRO A 48 2.93 -20.74 -1.66
C PRO A 48 4.01 -20.78 -0.57
N ASN A 49 5.28 -20.66 -0.95
CA ASN A 49 6.36 -20.52 0.00
C ASN A 49 6.41 -19.07 0.42
N ILE A 50 5.67 -18.71 1.47
CA ILE A 50 5.63 -17.34 1.99
C ILE A 50 6.99 -16.98 2.56
N SER A 51 7.86 -16.50 1.68
CA SER A 51 9.23 -16.04 1.93
C SER A 51 9.28 -14.56 2.25
N SER A 52 8.41 -13.74 1.66
CA SER A 52 8.36 -12.30 1.92
C SER A 52 6.97 -11.71 1.73
N ILE A 53 6.73 -10.56 2.37
CA ILE A 53 5.56 -9.71 2.19
C ILE A 53 6.04 -8.27 2.06
N ARG A 54 5.68 -7.64 0.94
CA ARG A 54 6.04 -6.26 0.62
C ARG A 54 4.78 -5.43 0.43
N VAL A 55 4.86 -4.18 0.84
CA VAL A 55 3.77 -3.20 0.77
C VAL A 55 4.26 -2.02 -0.04
N TYR A 56 3.50 -1.67 -1.06
CA TYR A 56 3.75 -0.53 -1.93
C TYR A 56 2.53 0.40 -1.86
N LEU A 57 2.77 1.67 -1.60
CA LEU A 57 1.75 2.71 -1.63
C LEU A 57 2.10 3.68 -2.76
N PHE A 58 1.18 3.84 -3.69
CA PHE A 58 1.26 4.81 -4.76
C PHE A 58 0.16 5.85 -4.58
N ALA A 59 0.50 7.10 -4.87
CA ALA A 59 -0.48 8.18 -4.99
C ALA A 59 -0.34 8.84 -6.36
N THR A 60 -1.42 9.47 -6.79
CA THR A 60 -1.50 10.16 -8.06
C THR A 60 -1.42 11.65 -7.81
N ASP A 61 -0.45 12.33 -8.40
CA ASP A 61 -0.38 13.79 -8.43
C ASP A 61 -0.91 14.31 -9.77
N MET A 62 -1.44 15.54 -9.80
CA MET A 62 -1.83 16.19 -11.05
C MET A 62 -0.68 17.05 -11.56
N ALA A 63 -0.10 16.68 -12.70
CA ALA A 63 0.95 17.48 -13.34
C ALA A 63 0.39 18.80 -13.92
N ALA A 64 1.28 19.78 -14.12
CA ALA A 64 0.98 21.00 -14.87
C ALA A 64 0.52 20.64 -16.29
N GLY A 65 -0.79 20.66 -16.53
CA GLY A 65 -1.42 20.12 -17.73
C GLY A 65 -2.58 19.15 -17.47
N GLY A 66 -2.91 18.87 -16.21
CA GLY A 66 -4.11 18.11 -15.83
C GLY A 66 -3.98 16.61 -16.07
N ARG A 67 -2.76 16.09 -16.25
CA ARG A 67 -2.52 14.66 -16.42
C ARG A 67 -2.15 14.03 -15.07
N PRO A 68 -2.79 12.91 -14.69
CA PRO A 68 -2.40 12.17 -13.50
C PRO A 68 -1.01 11.56 -13.70
N VAL A 69 -0.13 11.76 -12.71
CA VAL A 69 1.20 11.18 -12.62
C VAL A 69 1.24 10.31 -11.38
N LEU A 70 1.57 9.03 -11.55
CA LEU A 70 1.72 8.12 -10.44
C LEU A 70 3.09 8.32 -9.79
N ARG A 71 3.15 8.25 -8.46
CA ARG A 71 4.39 8.29 -7.69
C ARG A 71 4.36 7.22 -6.60
N GLU A 72 5.47 6.54 -6.39
CA GLU A 72 5.66 5.71 -5.21
C GLU A 72 5.87 6.61 -3.98
N VAL A 73 5.00 6.42 -3.00
CA VAL A 73 4.90 7.24 -1.80
C VAL A 73 5.55 6.54 -0.61
N GLN A 74 5.39 5.22 -0.53
CA GLN A 74 6.02 4.40 0.49
C GLN A 74 6.20 2.97 -0.03
N SER A 75 7.36 2.38 0.26
CA SER A 75 7.66 0.97 0.05
C SER A 75 8.20 0.38 1.34
N LEU A 76 7.62 -0.74 1.77
CA LEU A 76 7.88 -1.35 3.07
C LEU A 76 7.90 -2.86 2.95
N THR A 77 8.96 -3.49 3.43
CA THR A 77 9.02 -4.95 3.57
C THR A 77 8.53 -5.32 4.96
N LEU A 78 7.31 -5.85 5.05
CA LEU A 78 6.74 -6.31 6.33
C LEU A 78 7.49 -7.52 6.88
N PHE A 79 8.00 -8.33 5.98
CA PHE A 79 8.55 -9.62 6.30
C PHE A 79 9.42 -10.14 5.15
N ASP A 80 10.63 -10.63 5.44
CA ASP A 80 11.51 -11.32 4.49
C ASP A 80 12.36 -12.38 5.22
N PHE A 81 12.22 -13.66 4.86
CA PHE A 81 12.98 -14.76 5.46
C PHE A 81 14.43 -14.80 4.99
N ALA A 82 14.78 -14.15 3.87
CA ALA A 82 16.16 -14.13 3.37
C ALA A 82 17.06 -13.17 4.17
N ASP A 83 16.47 -12.23 4.90
CA ASP A 83 17.18 -11.15 5.58
C ASP A 83 16.72 -10.99 7.04
N ALA A 84 17.36 -11.75 7.94
CA ALA A 84 17.08 -11.71 9.38
C ALA A 84 17.41 -10.35 10.04
N THR A 85 18.12 -9.47 9.33
CA THR A 85 18.45 -8.10 9.78
C THR A 85 17.46 -7.04 9.32
N ALA A 86 16.52 -7.40 8.45
CA ALA A 86 15.56 -6.44 7.91
C ALA A 86 14.65 -5.82 8.97
N ALA A 87 14.55 -6.32 10.20
CA ALA A 87 13.63 -5.81 11.22
C ALA A 87 14.08 -4.51 11.93
N ALA A 88 15.26 -3.96 11.67
CA ALA A 88 15.80 -2.83 12.43
C ALA A 88 15.53 -1.48 11.76
N GLY A 89 14.34 -0.88 11.99
CA GLY A 89 14.09 0.54 11.68
C GLY A 89 12.75 0.90 11.04
N HIS A 90 11.71 0.06 11.13
CA HIS A 90 10.50 0.29 10.36
C HIS A 90 9.58 1.33 10.97
N SER A 91 9.41 2.42 10.24
CA SER A 91 8.38 3.43 10.47
C SER A 91 6.99 2.84 10.16
N PRO A 92 5.91 3.30 10.83
CA PRO A 92 4.56 2.86 10.49
C PRO A 92 4.23 3.14 9.01
N LEU A 93 3.31 2.37 8.44
CA LEU A 93 2.68 2.75 7.18
C LEU A 93 1.83 4.00 7.46
N ARG A 94 2.18 5.12 6.81
CA ARG A 94 1.51 6.40 7.01
C ARG A 94 0.68 6.71 5.78
N LEU A 95 -0.64 6.69 5.97
CA LEU A 95 -1.63 7.11 4.98
C LEU A 95 -2.04 8.54 5.29
N PHE A 96 -1.72 9.49 4.43
CA PHE A 96 -2.06 10.90 4.65
C PHE A 96 -3.39 11.22 3.96
N ALA A 97 -4.17 12.12 4.55
CA ALA A 97 -5.42 12.57 3.93
C ALA A 97 -5.19 13.12 2.50
N SER A 98 -4.06 13.80 2.26
CA SER A 98 -3.68 14.26 0.92
C SER A 98 -3.52 13.16 -0.11
N ASP A 99 -3.11 11.96 0.29
CA ASP A 99 -2.93 10.85 -0.65
C ASP A 99 -4.26 10.55 -1.36
N PHE A 100 -5.39 10.86 -0.71
CA PHE A 100 -6.76 10.68 -1.20
C PHE A 100 -7.37 11.94 -1.84
N LEU A 101 -6.76 13.12 -1.64
CA LEU A 101 -7.29 14.43 -2.04
C LEU A 101 -6.47 15.11 -3.15
N SER A 102 -5.32 14.57 -3.54
CA SER A 102 -4.27 15.18 -4.40
C SER A 102 -4.69 15.71 -5.78
N ALA A 103 -5.92 15.45 -6.24
CA ALA A 103 -6.47 15.99 -7.48
C ALA A 103 -7.39 17.19 -7.28
N ASP A 104 -7.78 17.49 -6.05
CA ASP A 104 -8.51 18.72 -5.74
C ASP A 104 -7.51 19.87 -5.79
N THR A 105 -7.75 20.84 -6.68
CA THR A 105 -6.89 22.04 -6.82
C THR A 105 -6.83 22.88 -5.55
N ASP A 106 -7.71 22.60 -4.58
CA ASP A 106 -7.90 23.37 -3.36
C ASP A 106 -7.47 22.60 -2.09
N VAL A 107 -6.74 21.48 -2.19
CA VAL A 107 -6.17 20.85 -0.98
C VAL A 107 -5.23 21.86 -0.32
N PRO A 108 -5.55 22.33 0.91
CA PRO A 108 -4.69 23.26 1.60
C PRO A 108 -3.29 22.64 1.75
N ALA A 109 -2.24 23.40 1.46
CA ALA A 109 -0.85 22.92 1.53
C ALA A 109 -0.52 22.24 2.88
N ARG A 110 -1.15 22.70 3.97
CA ARG A 110 -1.06 22.12 5.31
C ARG A 110 -1.57 20.68 5.45
N LEU A 111 -2.38 20.18 4.52
CA LEU A 111 -2.90 18.82 4.49
C LEU A 111 -2.06 17.90 3.60
N ASN A 112 -1.11 18.43 2.83
CA ASN A 112 -0.22 17.66 1.96
C ASN A 112 0.78 16.84 2.77
N ARG A 113 1.24 15.73 2.16
CA ARG A 113 2.31 14.91 2.72
C ARG A 113 3.54 15.79 2.95
N PRO A 114 4.13 15.78 4.16
CA PRO A 114 5.31 16.58 4.44
C PRO A 114 6.45 16.18 3.50
N ILE A 115 7.00 17.16 2.80
CA ILE A 115 8.19 16.95 1.97
C ILE A 115 9.37 16.81 2.94
N PRO A 116 10.10 15.68 2.93
CA PRO A 116 11.30 15.58 3.74
C PRO A 116 12.21 16.75 3.33
N PHE A 117 12.71 17.52 4.30
CA PHE A 117 13.55 18.73 4.18
C PHE A 117 12.84 20.10 4.16
N GLU A 118 11.52 20.20 4.02
CA GLU A 118 10.81 21.49 4.22
C GLU A 118 10.27 21.59 5.65
N CYS A 119 11.17 21.82 6.60
CA CYS A 119 10.79 22.26 7.94
C CYS A 119 10.64 23.78 7.90
N HIS A 120 9.49 24.27 7.46
CA HIS A 120 9.19 25.69 7.60
C HIS A 120 8.83 25.97 9.06
N SER A 121 9.72 26.73 9.71
CA SER A 121 9.53 27.29 11.03
C SER A 121 8.26 28.15 11.06
N ASP A 122 7.45 27.90 12.09
CA ASP A 122 6.39 28.76 12.65
C ASP A 122 4.94 28.63 12.16
N GLU A 123 4.59 27.67 11.29
CA GLU A 123 3.19 27.27 11.09
C GLU A 123 2.92 25.88 11.68
N TYR A 124 1.91 25.79 12.57
CA TYR A 124 1.38 24.50 13.04
C TYR A 124 0.70 23.78 11.86
N ILE A 125 1.47 23.03 11.07
CA ILE A 125 0.95 22.15 10.03
C ILE A 125 0.20 21.01 10.72
N ILE A 126 -1.14 21.00 10.60
CA ILE A 126 -1.97 19.89 11.07
C ILE A 126 -1.84 18.76 10.05
N ILE A 127 -0.91 17.84 10.31
CA ILE A 127 -0.75 16.62 9.53
C ILE A 127 -1.87 15.66 9.93
N VAL A 128 -2.80 15.39 9.01
CA VAL A 128 -3.87 14.39 9.20
C VAL A 128 -3.44 13.10 8.52
N HIS A 129 -3.08 12.09 9.32
CA HIS A 129 -2.67 10.78 8.83
C HIS A 129 -3.19 9.64 9.71
N VAL A 130 -3.31 8.47 9.10
CA VAL A 130 -3.53 7.21 9.80
C VAL A 130 -2.20 6.46 9.81
N GLU A 131 -1.76 6.08 11.01
CA GLU A 131 -0.62 5.17 11.19
C GLU A 131 -1.14 3.76 11.34
N ILE A 132 -0.70 2.87 10.46
CA ILE A 132 -0.87 1.43 10.64
C ILE A 132 0.45 0.93 11.24
N PRO A 133 0.45 0.47 12.51
CA PRO A 133 1.65 -0.03 13.14
C PRO A 133 2.22 -1.21 12.35
N PHE A 134 3.52 -1.17 12.11
CA PHE A 134 4.25 -2.22 11.41
C PHE A 134 3.98 -3.60 12.02
N GLU A 135 4.02 -3.70 13.35
CA GLU A 135 3.83 -4.94 14.09
C GLU A 135 2.42 -5.51 13.89
N SER A 136 1.38 -4.68 13.93
CA SER A 136 -0.01 -5.13 13.75
C SER A 136 -0.26 -5.69 12.36
N LEU A 137 0.29 -5.03 11.33
CA LEU A 137 0.14 -5.47 9.94
C LEU A 137 0.93 -6.76 9.68
N ARG A 138 2.17 -6.82 10.17
CA ARG A 138 3.00 -8.03 10.13
C ARG A 138 2.32 -9.20 10.85
N ASP A 139 1.81 -9.01 12.05
CA ASP A 139 1.15 -10.06 12.85
C ASP A 139 -0.11 -10.59 12.17
N ALA A 140 -0.94 -9.71 11.61
CA ALA A 140 -2.13 -10.11 10.86
C ALA A 140 -1.75 -11.00 9.68
N CYS A 141 -0.72 -10.62 8.92
CA CYS A 141 -0.22 -11.39 7.79
C CYS A 141 0.39 -12.75 8.23
N LEU A 142 1.18 -12.77 9.31
CA LEU A 142 1.76 -14.02 9.85
C LEU A 142 0.67 -14.97 10.35
N ARG A 143 -0.37 -14.47 11.03
CA ARG A 143 -1.52 -15.29 11.46
C ARG A 143 -2.30 -15.85 10.27
N ALA A 144 -2.53 -15.05 9.22
CA ALA A 144 -3.19 -15.52 8.01
C ALA A 144 -2.41 -16.68 7.35
N ARG A 145 -1.07 -16.59 7.32
CA ARG A 145 -0.18 -17.67 6.87
C ARG A 145 -0.32 -18.94 7.71
N GLU A 146 -0.26 -18.81 9.04
CA GLU A 146 -0.37 -19.98 9.93
C GLU A 146 -1.69 -20.73 9.74
N LEU A 147 -2.81 -19.99 9.61
CA LEU A 147 -4.12 -20.57 9.34
C LEU A 147 -4.14 -21.34 8.02
N HIS A 148 -3.48 -20.79 6.99
CA HIS A 148 -3.39 -21.41 5.68
C HIS A 148 -2.53 -22.68 5.68
N LEU A 149 -1.36 -22.66 6.32
CA LEU A 149 -0.49 -23.84 6.45
C LEU A 149 -1.21 -24.97 7.22
N LYS A 150 -1.89 -24.63 8.33
CA LYS A 150 -2.70 -25.59 9.09
C LYS A 150 -3.82 -26.23 8.25
N LYS A 151 -4.43 -25.49 7.31
CA LYS A 151 -5.42 -26.03 6.38
C LYS A 151 -4.78 -26.98 5.37
N GLN A 152 -3.59 -26.66 4.84
CA GLN A 152 -2.87 -27.55 3.92
C GLN A 152 -2.43 -28.85 4.59
N ASP A 153 -1.96 -28.80 5.84
CA ASP A 153 -1.60 -30.00 6.60
C ASP A 153 -2.82 -30.88 6.89
N LYS A 154 -3.96 -30.27 7.26
CA LYS A 154 -5.23 -31.00 7.41
C LYS A 154 -5.68 -31.64 6.10
N ALA A 155 -5.57 -30.93 4.97
CA ALA A 155 -5.93 -31.47 3.65
C ALA A 155 -4.97 -32.58 3.18
N ARG A 156 -3.68 -32.52 3.53
CA ARG A 156 -2.71 -33.60 3.26
C ARG A 156 -2.99 -34.84 4.10
N ASN A 157 -3.43 -34.67 5.35
CA ASN A 157 -3.79 -35.77 6.26
C ASN A 157 -5.18 -36.38 5.98
N PHE A 158 -5.97 -35.78 5.09
CA PHE A 158 -7.31 -36.26 4.69
C PHE A 158 -7.32 -36.90 3.28
N ARG A 159 -6.23 -37.54 2.85
CA ARG A 159 -6.27 -38.39 1.65
C ARG A 159 -6.94 -39.72 2.03
N PRO A 160 -8.14 -40.04 1.51
CA PRO A 160 -8.71 -41.36 1.68
C PRO A 160 -7.80 -42.36 0.97
N VAL A 161 -7.47 -43.45 1.65
CA VAL A 161 -6.83 -44.63 1.05
C VAL A 161 -7.85 -45.35 0.17
#